data_AF-A0A671MF39-F1
#
_entry.id   AF-A0A671MF39-F1
#
_cell.length_a   1.000
_cell.length_b   1.000
_cell.length_c   1.000
_cell.angle_alpha   90.00
_cell.angle_beta   90.00
_cell.angle_gamma   90.00
#
_symmetry.space_group_name_H-M   'P 1'
#
loop_
_entity.id
_entity.type
_entity.pdbx_description
1 polymer ?
#
loop_
_entity_poly.entity_id
_entity_poly.type
_entity_poly.pdbx_seq_one_letter_code
_entity_poly.pdbx_strand_id
1 'polypeptide(L)'
;NIKFSNGHVKKTEELDFKLFKHSDGINPRKKTRRIVVAESDRLPYVGSNFGSGSLQCNNLCRYFVGVLDKRTMTMKVHNAQLFNMLPVIPGESAVNENTKQADTYREKVDALIEAFGTTKQKRALSSRRLNEVGNETLQQAVALAATNVINQKGVEALRSEVVETEAQTDTALFLPSCNTEADKAEDVYPFDQLLSPNEFDSLKDVGAKMAALTPEDLQKMRAENCPQTVLRHLELLPKEDAARDRQSRCAWYLSFLIKASLQKRLSFKCECKRNKELITVSLFACLNSLRNTVSSSMRIKLVAHCLALLLHMGDQTANLTLLHRDMGISDAKMLEVAKAMGLTLSRQSAHSREQAGTQEEHRMASLVLPLVHYEQRMGRRKRKRMN
;
A
#
# COMPACT_ATOMS: atom_id res chain seq x y z
N ASN A 1 -69.97 10.42 8.97
CA ASN A 1 -69.37 11.04 10.17
C ASN A 1 -67.87 11.03 10.03
N ILE A 2 -67.21 12.12 10.43
CA ILE A 2 -65.77 12.32 10.26
C ILE A 2 -65.17 12.59 11.64
N LYS A 3 -64.07 11.90 11.97
CA LYS A 3 -63.28 12.13 13.19
C LYS A 3 -61.88 12.56 12.77
N PHE A 4 -61.41 13.69 13.27
CA PHE A 4 -60.04 14.15 13.02
C PHE A 4 -59.13 13.66 14.14
N SER A 5 -57.91 13.22 13.78
CA SER A 5 -56.90 12.79 14.77
C SER A 5 -56.50 13.91 15.73
N ASN A 6 -56.51 15.16 15.26
CA ASN A 6 -56.02 16.31 16.00
C ASN A 6 -57.12 17.00 16.84
N GLY A 7 -58.27 16.35 17.04
CA GLY A 7 -59.37 16.85 17.87
C GLY A 7 -60.62 17.29 17.10
N HIS A 8 -61.35 18.27 17.63
CA HIS A 8 -62.60 18.76 17.05
C HIS A 8 -62.38 20.04 16.22
N VAL A 9 -63.01 20.10 15.05
CA VAL A 9 -62.98 21.28 14.18
C VAL A 9 -63.92 22.34 14.75
N LYS A 10 -63.39 23.54 15.04
CA LYS A 10 -64.17 24.68 15.55
C LYS A 10 -64.87 25.47 14.45
N LYS A 11 -64.32 25.47 13.23
CA LYS A 11 -64.87 26.16 12.05
C LYS A 11 -65.00 25.17 10.90
N THR A 12 -66.19 24.63 10.73
CA THR A 12 -66.45 23.61 9.70
C THR A 12 -66.62 24.19 8.30
N GLU A 13 -66.85 25.50 8.19
CA GLU A 13 -67.07 26.21 6.92
C GLU A 13 -65.76 26.49 6.15
N GLU A 14 -64.62 26.47 6.84
CA GLU A 14 -63.29 26.70 6.25
C GLU A 14 -62.66 25.42 5.66
N LEU A 15 -63.35 24.26 5.74
CA LEU A 15 -62.85 22.99 5.22
C LEU A 15 -63.59 22.59 3.95
N ASP A 16 -62.85 22.39 2.86
CA ASP A 16 -63.40 21.83 1.63
C ASP A 16 -63.30 20.29 1.67
N PHE A 17 -64.46 19.62 1.54
CA PHE A 17 -64.54 18.16 1.61
C PHE A 17 -64.77 17.55 0.23
N LYS A 18 -63.82 16.75 -0.23
CA LYS A 18 -63.91 15.98 -1.47
C LYS A 18 -64.07 14.50 -1.16
N LEU A 19 -65.13 13.88 -1.70
CA LEU A 19 -65.39 12.45 -1.57
C LEU A 19 -65.04 11.73 -2.88
N PHE A 20 -64.08 10.82 -2.80
CA PHE A 20 -63.71 9.96 -3.92
C PHE A 20 -64.29 8.57 -3.74
N LYS A 21 -64.80 8.03 -4.85
CA LYS A 21 -65.36 6.68 -4.95
C LYS A 21 -64.56 5.88 -5.95
N HIS A 22 -64.30 4.62 -5.60
CA HIS A 22 -63.64 3.70 -6.50
C HIS A 22 -64.53 3.35 -7.71
N SER A 23 -63.93 3.29 -8.90
CA SER A 23 -64.59 3.07 -10.19
C SER A 23 -65.06 1.62 -10.40
N ASP A 24 -64.34 0.63 -9.87
CA ASP A 24 -64.71 -0.79 -10.03
C ASP A 24 -65.97 -1.14 -9.24
N GLY A 25 -67.13 -1.13 -9.92
CA GLY A 25 -68.43 -1.51 -9.35
C GLY A 25 -68.72 -3.01 -9.33
N ILE A 26 -67.94 -3.80 -10.09
CA ILE A 26 -68.16 -5.25 -10.28
C ILE A 26 -67.76 -6.03 -9.02
N ASN A 27 -66.65 -5.65 -8.38
CA ASN A 27 -66.16 -6.31 -7.18
C ASN A 27 -66.84 -5.75 -5.92
N PRO A 28 -67.58 -6.57 -5.13
CA PRO A 28 -68.33 -6.07 -3.97
C PRO A 28 -67.43 -5.44 -2.90
N ARG A 29 -66.19 -5.94 -2.73
CA ARG A 29 -65.18 -5.40 -1.80
C ARG A 29 -64.55 -4.08 -2.25
N LYS A 30 -64.60 -3.78 -3.55
CA LYS A 30 -64.04 -2.55 -4.13
C LYS A 30 -65.12 -1.47 -4.29
N LYS A 31 -66.37 -1.89 -4.55
CA LYS A 31 -67.55 -1.03 -4.72
C LYS A 31 -67.81 -0.11 -3.52
N THR A 32 -67.48 -0.55 -2.30
CA THR A 32 -67.70 0.22 -1.06
C THR A 32 -66.52 1.11 -0.67
N ARG A 33 -65.39 1.05 -1.38
CA ARG A 33 -64.20 1.85 -1.05
C ARG A 33 -64.42 3.33 -1.32
N ARG A 34 -64.13 4.15 -0.32
CA ARG A 34 -64.28 5.60 -0.32
C ARG A 34 -63.07 6.24 0.34
N ILE A 35 -62.67 7.38 -0.20
CA ILE A 35 -61.66 8.25 0.38
C ILE A 35 -62.29 9.62 0.57
N VAL A 36 -62.14 10.19 1.74
CA VAL A 36 -62.53 11.56 2.04
C VAL A 36 -61.24 12.36 2.17
N VAL A 37 -61.17 13.46 1.46
CA VAL A 37 -60.09 14.44 1.58
C VAL A 37 -60.73 15.72 2.12
N ALA A 38 -60.13 16.27 3.17
CA ALA A 38 -60.48 17.59 3.69
C ALA A 38 -59.28 18.51 3.49
N GLU A 39 -59.43 19.51 2.64
CA GLU A 39 -58.42 20.54 2.42
C GLU A 39 -58.65 21.68 3.40
N SER A 40 -57.57 22.13 4.04
CA SER A 40 -57.54 23.32 4.89
C SER A 40 -56.36 24.20 4.45
N ASP A 41 -56.39 25.49 4.81
CA ASP A 41 -55.32 26.44 4.48
C ASP A 41 -53.92 26.00 4.90
N ARG A 42 -53.81 25.14 5.94
CA ARG A 42 -52.53 24.73 6.53
C ARG A 42 -52.11 23.32 6.14
N LEU A 43 -53.03 22.36 6.23
CA LEU A 43 -52.73 20.94 6.07
C LEU A 43 -53.90 20.19 5.40
N PRO A 44 -53.63 19.34 4.40
CA PRO A 44 -54.63 18.41 3.89
C PRO A 44 -54.79 17.22 4.84
N TYR A 45 -56.03 16.78 5.01
CA TYR A 45 -56.39 15.61 5.79
C TYR A 45 -56.98 14.55 4.88
N VAL A 46 -56.57 13.29 5.06
CA VAL A 46 -57.08 12.17 4.27
C VAL A 46 -57.61 11.09 5.20
N GLY A 47 -58.82 10.61 4.91
CA GLY A 47 -59.44 9.48 5.57
C GLY A 47 -59.91 8.44 4.57
N SER A 48 -59.62 7.17 4.83
CA SER A 48 -60.02 6.06 3.98
C SER A 48 -60.77 4.99 4.77
N ASN A 49 -61.70 4.30 4.11
CA ASN A 49 -62.42 3.17 4.70
C ASN A 49 -61.81 1.79 4.35
N PHE A 50 -60.60 1.77 3.79
CA PHE A 50 -59.88 0.56 3.43
C PHE A 50 -58.38 0.69 3.73
N GLY A 51 -57.68 -0.44 3.86
CA GLY A 51 -56.24 -0.47 4.15
C GLY A 51 -55.92 -0.39 5.65
N SER A 52 -54.62 -0.42 5.97
CA SER A 52 -54.10 -0.56 7.33
C SER A 52 -54.45 0.60 8.28
N GLY A 53 -54.75 1.78 7.71
CA GLY A 53 -55.18 2.98 8.47
C GLY A 53 -56.69 3.13 8.63
N SER A 54 -57.50 2.19 8.13
CA SER A 54 -58.97 2.28 8.18
C SER A 54 -59.55 1.79 9.50
N LEU A 55 -60.65 2.41 9.93
CA LEU A 55 -61.36 1.99 11.13
C LEU A 55 -62.03 0.61 10.91
N GLN A 56 -61.56 -0.41 11.62
CA GLN A 56 -62.13 -1.75 11.56
C GLN A 56 -63.61 -1.81 12.00
N CYS A 57 -64.07 -0.81 12.77
CA CYS A 57 -65.46 -0.74 13.23
C CYS A 57 -66.48 -0.63 12.09
N ASN A 58 -66.12 -0.12 10.91
CA ASN A 58 -67.05 -0.06 9.77
C ASN A 58 -67.33 -1.45 9.15
N ASN A 59 -66.45 -2.44 9.38
CA ASN A 59 -66.68 -3.82 8.92
C ASN A 59 -67.58 -4.61 9.88
N LEU A 60 -67.52 -4.27 11.18
CA LEU A 60 -68.23 -4.97 12.24
C LEU A 60 -69.59 -4.33 12.57
N CYS A 61 -69.69 -3.01 12.45
CA CYS A 61 -70.87 -2.23 12.82
C CYS A 61 -71.37 -1.38 11.64
N ARG A 62 -72.69 -1.32 11.45
CA ARG A 62 -73.35 -0.39 10.53
C ARG A 62 -73.87 0.82 11.30
N TYR A 63 -73.44 2.01 10.90
CA TYR A 63 -73.87 3.25 11.52
C TYR A 63 -74.98 3.89 10.69
N PHE A 64 -75.97 4.46 11.38
CA PHE A 64 -77.05 5.19 10.76
C PHE A 64 -77.21 6.55 11.44
N VAL A 65 -77.51 7.58 10.65
CA VAL A 65 -77.85 8.92 11.12
C VAL A 65 -79.36 9.08 10.97
N GLY A 66 -80.04 9.22 12.11
CA GLY A 66 -81.48 9.47 12.16
C GLY A 66 -81.75 10.97 12.28
N VAL A 67 -82.60 11.51 11.40
CA VAL A 67 -83.17 12.85 11.52
C VAL A 67 -84.63 12.68 11.92
N LEU A 68 -85.00 13.14 13.11
CA LEU A 68 -86.33 13.03 13.68
C LEU A 68 -87.08 14.35 13.57
N ASP A 69 -88.18 14.36 12.82
CA ASP A 69 -89.11 15.48 12.81
C ASP A 69 -90.06 15.37 14.01
N LYS A 70 -89.82 16.17 15.05
CA LYS A 70 -90.60 16.13 16.31
C LYS A 70 -92.10 16.43 16.13
N ARG A 71 -92.48 17.15 15.07
CA ARG A 71 -93.87 17.53 14.79
C ARG A 71 -94.68 16.42 14.13
N THR A 72 -94.04 15.63 13.26
CA THR A 72 -94.68 14.51 12.55
C THR A 72 -94.36 13.15 13.18
N MET A 73 -93.43 13.11 14.15
CA MET A 73 -92.91 11.89 14.79
C MET A 73 -92.35 10.84 13.81
N THR A 74 -91.93 11.27 12.63
CA THR A 74 -91.32 10.41 11.61
C THR A 74 -89.80 10.57 11.63
N MET A 75 -89.07 9.45 11.63
CA MET A 75 -87.60 9.43 11.59
C MET A 75 -87.08 9.01 10.21
N LYS A 76 -86.25 9.85 9.58
CA LYS A 76 -85.51 9.51 8.36
C LYS A 76 -84.14 8.96 8.75
N VAL A 77 -83.87 7.72 8.35
CA VAL A 77 -82.63 7.01 8.70
C VAL A 77 -81.72 6.93 7.47
N HIS A 78 -80.53 7.52 7.57
CA HIS A 78 -79.53 7.52 6.51
C HIS A 78 -78.34 6.64 6.89
N ASN A 79 -77.92 5.76 5.99
CA ASN A 79 -76.71 4.95 6.19
C ASN A 79 -75.46 5.85 6.20
N ALA A 80 -74.64 5.72 7.24
CA ALA A 80 -73.45 6.54 7.43
C ALA A 80 -72.21 5.68 7.61
N GLN A 81 -71.10 6.14 7.03
CA GLN A 81 -69.78 5.58 7.28
C GLN A 81 -68.96 6.53 8.16
N LEU A 82 -68.11 5.96 9.01
CA LEU A 82 -67.20 6.71 9.86
C LEU A 82 -65.82 6.78 9.21
N PHE A 83 -65.28 7.99 9.03
CA PHE A 83 -63.93 8.19 8.51
C PHE A 83 -63.03 8.75 9.61
N ASN A 84 -61.85 8.17 9.77
CA ASN A 84 -60.77 8.76 10.57
C ASN A 84 -59.85 9.55 9.64
N MET A 85 -59.70 10.84 9.89
CA MET A 85 -58.92 11.76 9.08
C MET A 85 -57.54 11.93 9.70
N LEU A 86 -56.50 11.63 8.92
CA LEU A 86 -55.10 11.80 9.30
C LEU A 86 -54.48 12.96 8.51
N PRO A 87 -53.66 13.82 9.14
CA PRO A 87 -52.96 14.89 8.43
C PRO A 87 -51.92 14.29 7.49
N VAL A 88 -51.81 14.84 6.29
CA VAL A 88 -50.72 14.53 5.36
C VAL A 88 -49.75 15.71 5.38
N ILE A 89 -48.55 15.47 5.92
CA ILE A 89 -47.52 16.50 6.03
C ILE A 89 -46.74 16.55 4.70
N PRO A 90 -46.74 17.67 3.97
CA PRO A 90 -45.95 17.81 2.75
C PRO A 90 -44.46 17.59 3.05
N GLY A 91 -43.83 16.65 2.36
CA GLY A 91 -42.42 16.27 2.59
C GLY A 91 -42.24 14.97 3.39
N GLU A 92 -43.25 14.59 4.19
CA GLU A 92 -43.32 13.27 4.81
C GLU A 92 -44.04 12.32 3.84
N SER A 93 -43.39 12.05 2.70
CA SER A 93 -43.81 10.93 1.88
C SER A 93 -43.65 9.70 2.74
N ALA A 94 -44.76 9.03 3.06
CA ALA A 94 -44.75 7.72 3.69
C ALA A 94 -43.64 6.92 2.99
N VAL A 95 -42.61 6.58 3.75
CA VAL A 95 -41.49 5.73 3.31
C VAL A 95 -42.18 4.47 2.81
N ASN A 96 -42.38 4.40 1.50
CA ASN A 96 -43.02 3.27 0.88
C ASN A 96 -42.07 2.11 1.11
N GLU A 97 -42.44 1.27 2.06
CA GLU A 97 -41.89 -0.06 2.18
C GLU A 97 -41.98 -0.72 0.80
N ASN A 98 -40.83 -1.21 0.31
CA ASN A 98 -40.65 -2.09 -0.84
C ASN A 98 -40.34 -1.47 -2.20
N THR A 99 -39.42 -0.51 -2.28
CA THR A 99 -38.36 -0.62 -3.31
C THR A 99 -37.16 -1.31 -2.69
N LYS A 100 -37.28 -2.62 -2.44
CA LYS A 100 -36.10 -3.46 -2.21
C LYS A 100 -35.35 -3.47 -3.54
N GLN A 101 -34.39 -2.56 -3.67
CA GLN A 101 -33.27 -2.77 -4.59
C GLN A 101 -32.74 -4.17 -4.30
N ALA A 102 -32.25 -4.86 -5.33
CA ALA A 102 -31.76 -6.22 -5.18
C ALA A 102 -30.48 -6.17 -4.33
N ASP A 103 -30.65 -6.11 -3.00
CA ASP A 103 -29.56 -6.12 -2.06
C ASP A 103 -28.74 -7.38 -2.36
N THR A 104 -27.49 -7.15 -2.71
CA THR A 104 -26.51 -8.21 -2.94
C THR A 104 -26.53 -9.09 -1.69
N TYR A 105 -26.29 -10.40 -1.84
CA TYR A 105 -26.28 -11.32 -0.68
C TYR A 105 -25.47 -10.79 0.51
N ARG A 106 -24.36 -10.08 0.22
CA ARG A 106 -23.52 -9.38 1.21
C ARG A 106 -24.25 -8.27 1.96
N GLU A 107 -24.99 -7.42 1.27
CA GLU A 107 -25.74 -6.31 1.87
C GLU A 107 -26.84 -6.83 2.81
N LYS A 108 -27.49 -7.94 2.44
CA LYS A 108 -28.45 -8.62 3.33
C LYS A 108 -27.80 -9.17 4.58
N VAL A 109 -26.60 -9.74 4.47
CA VAL A 109 -25.82 -10.22 5.62
C VAL A 109 -25.39 -9.05 6.51
N ASP A 110 -24.91 -7.95 5.91
CA ASP A 110 -24.50 -6.75 6.65
C ASP A 110 -25.70 -6.11 7.39
N ALA A 111 -26.89 -6.08 6.76
CA ALA A 111 -28.13 -5.64 7.41
C ALA A 111 -28.51 -6.54 8.60
N LEU A 112 -28.35 -7.86 8.47
CA LEU A 112 -28.58 -8.79 9.58
C LEU A 112 -27.56 -8.60 10.72
N ILE A 113 -26.29 -8.33 10.40
CA ILE A 113 -25.25 -8.01 11.40
C ILE A 113 -25.56 -6.68 12.08
N GLU A 114 -26.05 -5.70 11.35
CA GLU A 114 -26.41 -4.39 11.88
C GLU A 114 -27.63 -4.46 12.81
N ALA A 115 -28.65 -5.23 12.45
CA ALA A 115 -29.83 -5.46 13.28
C ALA A 115 -29.54 -6.37 14.48
N PHE A 116 -29.02 -7.58 14.23
CA PHE A 116 -28.96 -8.70 15.19
C PHE A 116 -27.54 -9.15 15.57
N GLY A 117 -26.50 -8.58 14.97
CA GLY A 117 -25.11 -8.98 15.25
C GLY A 117 -24.65 -8.62 16.67
N THR A 118 -23.64 -9.33 17.15
CA THR A 118 -22.97 -9.01 18.43
C THR A 118 -22.24 -7.67 18.34
N THR A 119 -21.97 -7.02 19.49
CA THR A 119 -21.21 -5.74 19.54
C THR A 119 -19.87 -5.82 18.81
N LYS A 120 -19.18 -6.97 18.90
CA LYS A 120 -17.94 -7.26 18.18
C LYS A 120 -18.14 -7.26 16.66
N GLN A 121 -19.21 -7.91 16.18
CA GLN A 121 -19.53 -7.96 14.74
C GLN A 121 -19.97 -6.59 14.20
N LYS A 122 -20.77 -5.83 14.96
CA LYS A 122 -21.17 -4.46 14.58
C LYS A 122 -19.96 -3.52 14.47
N ARG A 123 -19.00 -3.62 15.40
CA ARG A 123 -17.75 -2.85 15.33
C ARG A 123 -16.88 -3.25 14.14
N ALA A 124 -16.83 -4.54 13.81
CA ALA A 124 -16.11 -5.00 12.63
C ALA A 124 -16.74 -4.48 11.33
N LEU A 125 -18.07 -4.50 11.24
CA LEU A 125 -18.82 -3.95 10.10
C LEU A 125 -18.60 -2.44 9.94
N SER A 126 -18.68 -1.67 11.04
CA SER A 126 -18.47 -0.23 10.99
C SER A 126 -17.02 0.14 10.60
N SER A 127 -16.03 -0.59 11.12
CA SER A 127 -14.63 -0.40 10.71
C SER A 127 -14.43 -0.70 9.23
N ARG A 128 -15.07 -1.74 8.69
CA ARG A 128 -15.00 -2.06 7.27
C ARG A 128 -15.60 -0.95 6.40
N ARG A 129 -16.81 -0.46 6.73
CA ARG A 129 -17.47 0.64 6.01
C ARG A 129 -16.62 1.92 6.03
N LEU A 130 -16.00 2.27 7.17
CA LEU A 130 -15.10 3.42 7.27
C LEU A 130 -13.88 3.29 6.35
N ASN A 131 -13.30 2.10 6.24
CA ASN A 131 -12.14 1.85 5.37
C ASN A 131 -12.53 1.89 3.87
N GLU A 132 -13.74 1.46 3.52
CA GLU A 132 -14.27 1.53 2.14
C GLU A 132 -14.45 3.00 1.70
N VAL A 133 -15.09 3.84 2.53
CA VAL A 133 -15.26 5.28 2.25
C VAL A 133 -13.91 6.02 2.18
N GLY A 134 -12.97 5.66 3.04
CA GLY A 134 -11.60 6.18 2.97
C GLY A 134 -10.92 5.86 1.65
N ASN A 135 -11.09 4.64 1.12
CA ASN A 135 -10.50 4.26 -0.16
C ASN A 135 -11.13 4.99 -1.35
N GLU A 136 -12.44 5.19 -1.39
CA GLU A 136 -13.10 5.91 -2.50
C GLU A 136 -12.70 7.40 -2.53
N THR A 137 -12.69 8.04 -1.36
CA THR A 137 -12.26 9.45 -1.24
C THR A 137 -10.78 9.62 -1.58
N LEU A 138 -9.92 8.70 -1.13
CA LEU A 138 -8.51 8.67 -1.53
C LEU A 138 -8.33 8.43 -3.03
N GLN A 139 -9.08 7.50 -3.64
CA GLN A 139 -8.99 7.23 -5.08
C GLN A 139 -9.44 8.44 -5.90
N GLN A 140 -10.51 9.13 -5.50
CA GLN A 140 -10.94 10.37 -6.14
C GLN A 140 -9.90 11.47 -5.99
N ALA A 141 -9.35 11.67 -4.79
CA ALA A 141 -8.30 12.66 -4.55
C ALA A 141 -7.03 12.36 -5.37
N VAL A 142 -6.63 11.09 -5.48
CA VAL A 142 -5.49 10.66 -6.30
C VAL A 142 -5.78 10.86 -7.79
N ALA A 143 -7.00 10.54 -8.26
CA ALA A 143 -7.39 10.78 -9.65
C ALA A 143 -7.43 12.28 -9.99
N LEU A 144 -7.93 13.12 -9.08
CA LEU A 144 -7.89 14.57 -9.22
C LEU A 144 -6.47 15.12 -9.20
N ALA A 145 -5.61 14.62 -8.31
CA ALA A 145 -4.20 14.99 -8.30
C ALA A 145 -3.49 14.57 -9.60
N ALA A 146 -3.72 13.35 -10.07
CA ALA A 146 -3.13 12.85 -11.32
C ALA A 146 -3.58 13.67 -12.54
N THR A 147 -4.89 13.98 -12.64
CA THR A 147 -5.41 14.81 -13.73
C THR A 147 -4.87 16.24 -13.67
N ASN A 148 -4.76 16.84 -12.48
CA ASN A 148 -4.16 18.16 -12.31
C ASN A 148 -2.67 18.17 -12.73
N VAL A 149 -1.91 17.16 -12.34
CA VAL A 149 -0.49 17.03 -12.71
C VAL A 149 -0.34 16.82 -14.22
N ILE A 150 -1.18 15.98 -14.83
CA ILE A 150 -1.21 15.76 -16.28
C ILE A 150 -1.55 17.05 -17.03
N ASN A 151 -2.53 17.81 -16.56
CA ASN A 151 -2.93 19.08 -17.18
C ASN A 151 -1.87 20.18 -17.03
N GLN A 152 -1.12 20.20 -15.92
CA GLN A 152 -0.08 21.20 -15.66
C GLN A 152 1.24 20.92 -16.40
N LYS A 153 1.67 19.66 -16.43
CA LYS A 153 2.99 19.27 -16.97
C LYS A 153 2.94 18.65 -18.36
N GLY A 154 1.80 18.11 -18.79
CA GLY A 154 1.67 17.36 -20.04
C GLY A 154 2.24 15.94 -19.96
N VAL A 155 1.69 15.02 -20.74
CA VAL A 155 2.02 13.58 -20.68
C VAL A 155 3.48 13.29 -21.08
N GLU A 156 4.06 14.10 -21.96
CA GLU A 156 5.41 13.90 -22.47
C GLU A 156 6.50 14.34 -21.48
N ALA A 157 6.34 15.52 -20.84
CA ALA A 157 7.27 15.97 -19.79
C ALA A 157 7.20 15.09 -18.53
N LEU A 158 6.01 14.53 -18.23
CA LEU A 158 5.86 13.54 -17.16
C LEU A 158 6.56 12.22 -17.48
N ARG A 159 6.61 11.79 -18.75
CA ARG A 159 7.34 10.58 -19.12
C ARG A 159 8.85 10.77 -18.98
N SER A 160 9.40 11.91 -19.36
CA SER A 160 10.82 12.22 -19.12
C SER A 160 11.12 12.36 -17.63
N GLU A 161 10.27 13.05 -16.86
CA GLU A 161 10.42 13.12 -15.39
C GLU A 161 10.29 11.75 -14.72
N VAL A 162 9.41 10.86 -15.21
CA VAL A 162 9.28 9.49 -14.69
C VAL A 162 10.51 8.66 -15.03
N VAL A 163 11.12 8.81 -16.19
CA VAL A 163 12.40 8.15 -16.51
C VAL A 163 13.53 8.67 -15.63
N GLU A 164 13.59 9.98 -15.37
CA GLU A 164 14.57 10.59 -14.46
C GLU A 164 14.33 10.24 -12.99
N THR A 165 13.07 10.16 -12.57
CA THR A 165 12.70 9.81 -11.18
C THR A 165 12.74 8.31 -10.93
N GLU A 166 12.38 7.44 -11.86
CA GLU A 166 12.59 5.98 -11.74
C GLU A 166 14.08 5.64 -11.70
N ALA A 167 14.92 6.42 -12.38
CA ALA A 167 16.36 6.36 -12.21
C ALA A 167 16.81 6.82 -10.81
N GLN A 168 15.99 7.56 -10.05
CA GLN A 168 16.36 8.14 -8.75
C GLN A 168 15.66 7.51 -7.53
N THR A 169 14.48 6.90 -7.64
CA THR A 169 13.60 6.82 -6.46
C THR A 169 13.66 5.55 -5.64
N ASP A 170 14.26 4.44 -6.08
CA ASP A 170 14.43 3.29 -5.15
C ASP A 170 15.69 2.46 -5.42
N THR A 171 16.09 2.22 -6.67
CA THR A 171 17.31 1.43 -6.96
C THR A 171 18.59 2.25 -6.89
N ALA A 172 18.60 3.51 -7.37
CA ALA A 172 19.80 4.35 -7.32
C ALA A 172 20.23 4.76 -5.90
N LEU A 173 19.30 4.80 -4.94
CA LEU A 173 19.65 5.06 -3.53
C LEU A 173 20.59 4.00 -2.94
N PHE A 174 20.56 2.77 -3.49
CA PHE A 174 21.37 1.64 -3.02
C PHE A 174 22.58 1.34 -3.91
N LEU A 175 22.72 2.01 -5.04
CA LEU A 175 23.86 1.83 -5.93
C LEU A 175 24.95 2.88 -5.60
N PRO A 176 26.24 2.55 -5.75
CA PRO A 176 27.29 3.56 -5.73
C PRO A 176 27.08 4.52 -6.90
N SER A 177 27.59 5.75 -6.76
CA SER A 177 27.53 6.77 -7.81
C SER A 177 28.11 6.21 -9.11
N CYS A 178 27.26 6.14 -10.12
CA CYS A 178 27.55 5.55 -11.42
C CYS A 178 27.66 6.67 -12.46
N ASN A 179 28.79 6.74 -13.15
CA ASN A 179 28.98 7.62 -14.29
C ASN A 179 28.60 6.87 -15.58
N THR A 180 27.47 7.24 -16.19
CA THR A 180 26.99 6.61 -17.43
C THR A 180 27.83 6.97 -18.66
N GLU A 181 28.48 8.13 -18.63
CA GLU A 181 29.26 8.70 -19.75
C GLU A 181 30.76 8.36 -19.70
N ALA A 182 31.16 7.36 -18.91
CA ALA A 182 32.57 7.00 -18.76
C ALA A 182 33.08 6.20 -19.98
N ASP A 183 34.14 6.70 -20.63
CA ASP A 183 34.78 6.03 -21.76
C ASP A 183 35.61 4.79 -21.34
N LYS A 184 36.09 4.78 -20.09
CA LYS A 184 36.87 3.66 -19.52
C LYS A 184 36.07 2.95 -18.45
N ALA A 185 36.21 1.62 -18.40
CA ALA A 185 35.54 0.79 -17.40
C ALA A 185 35.88 1.22 -15.95
N GLU A 186 37.12 1.64 -15.71
CA GLU A 186 37.56 2.11 -14.37
C GLU A 186 36.84 3.39 -13.92
N ASP A 187 36.43 4.25 -14.86
CA ASP A 187 35.84 5.56 -14.59
C ASP A 187 34.32 5.52 -14.40
N VAL A 188 33.68 4.37 -14.68
CA VAL A 188 32.24 4.13 -14.45
C VAL A 188 31.90 4.27 -12.97
N TYR A 189 32.79 3.76 -12.11
CA TYR A 189 32.70 3.87 -10.66
C TYR A 189 33.96 4.56 -10.13
N PRO A 190 34.01 5.90 -10.05
CA PRO A 190 35.21 6.62 -9.64
C PRO A 190 35.72 6.18 -8.27
N PHE A 191 37.02 5.91 -8.17
CA PHE A 191 37.64 5.46 -6.93
C PHE A 191 37.49 6.48 -5.80
N ASP A 192 37.64 7.77 -6.10
CA ASP A 192 37.54 8.87 -5.13
C ASP A 192 36.15 8.98 -4.47
N GLN A 193 35.11 8.52 -5.17
CA GLN A 193 33.74 8.49 -4.65
C GLN A 193 33.47 7.24 -3.81
N LEU A 194 34.19 6.14 -4.07
CA LEU A 194 34.11 4.92 -3.25
C LEU A 194 34.90 5.06 -1.94
N LEU A 195 36.08 5.67 -2.02
CA LEU A 195 36.97 5.89 -0.90
C LEU A 195 37.65 7.26 -1.08
N SER A 196 37.29 8.22 -0.24
CA SER A 196 37.85 9.57 -0.31
C SER A 196 39.38 9.51 -0.15
N PRO A 197 40.16 10.37 -0.85
CA PRO A 197 41.61 10.42 -0.70
C PRO A 197 42.07 10.56 0.76
N ASN A 198 41.33 11.32 1.57
CA ASN A 198 41.61 11.50 3.01
C ASN A 198 41.46 10.19 3.81
N GLU A 199 40.45 9.39 3.47
CA GLU A 199 40.24 8.07 4.07
C GLU A 199 41.32 7.10 3.61
N PHE A 200 41.64 7.09 2.32
CA PHE A 200 42.67 6.22 1.76
C PHE A 200 44.05 6.48 2.37
N ASP A 201 44.41 7.76 2.57
CA ASP A 201 45.64 8.14 3.26
C ASP A 201 45.65 7.71 4.73
N SER A 202 44.49 7.74 5.38
CA SER A 202 44.33 7.30 6.76
C SER A 202 44.53 5.78 6.94
N LEU A 203 44.48 5.00 5.85
CA LEU A 203 44.67 3.55 5.88
C LEU A 203 46.13 3.10 5.69
N LYS A 204 47.08 4.02 5.48
CA LYS A 204 48.51 3.72 5.27
C LYS A 204 49.08 2.74 6.29
N ASP A 205 48.92 3.04 7.58
CA ASP A 205 49.45 2.23 8.68
C ASP A 205 48.88 0.81 8.73
N VAL A 206 47.62 0.66 8.30
CA VAL A 206 46.90 -0.61 8.38
C VAL A 206 47.13 -1.45 7.13
N GLY A 207 47.20 -0.82 5.97
CA GLY A 207 47.62 -1.44 4.72
C GLY A 207 49.02 -2.02 4.83
N ALA A 208 49.96 -1.28 5.42
CA ALA A 208 51.32 -1.76 5.65
C ALA A 208 51.35 -3.05 6.51
N LYS A 209 50.50 -3.13 7.55
CA LYS A 209 50.33 -4.36 8.34
C LYS A 209 49.78 -5.51 7.49
N MET A 210 48.76 -5.25 6.67
CA MET A 210 48.16 -6.25 5.77
C MET A 210 49.12 -6.71 4.67
N ALA A 211 49.99 -5.84 4.17
CA ALA A 211 50.99 -6.17 3.16
C ALA A 211 52.14 -7.02 3.71
N ALA A 212 52.47 -6.84 5.00
CA ALA A 212 53.53 -7.56 5.71
C ALA A 212 53.08 -8.92 6.29
N LEU A 213 51.81 -9.31 6.11
CA LEU A 213 51.29 -10.57 6.66
C LEU A 213 51.99 -11.78 6.05
N THR A 214 52.39 -12.70 6.93
CA THR A 214 52.97 -13.99 6.54
C THR A 214 51.87 -15.01 6.22
N PRO A 215 52.15 -16.09 5.46
CA PRO A 215 51.16 -17.15 5.22
C PRO A 215 50.65 -17.82 6.51
N GLU A 216 51.45 -17.81 7.58
CA GLU A 216 51.03 -18.29 8.91
C GLU A 216 49.97 -17.37 9.54
N ASP A 217 50.12 -16.06 9.37
CA ASP A 217 49.13 -15.09 9.84
C ASP A 217 47.84 -15.13 9.00
N LEU A 218 47.94 -15.44 7.70
CA LEU A 218 46.77 -15.71 6.87
C LEU A 218 45.98 -16.94 7.35
N GLN A 219 46.66 -17.98 7.83
CA GLN A 219 46.00 -19.14 8.44
C GLN A 219 45.30 -18.78 9.75
N LYS A 220 45.93 -17.95 10.60
CA LYS A 220 45.30 -17.42 11.82
C LYS A 220 44.05 -16.61 11.48
N MET A 221 44.13 -15.73 10.48
CA MET A 221 43.01 -14.92 10.00
C MET A 221 41.86 -15.79 9.46
N ARG A 222 42.18 -16.91 8.79
CA ARG A 222 41.17 -17.89 8.35
C ARG A 222 40.47 -18.55 9.54
N ALA A 223 41.19 -18.85 10.62
CA ALA A 223 40.60 -19.37 11.85
C ALA A 223 39.71 -18.33 12.57
N GLU A 224 40.01 -17.04 12.42
CA GLU A 224 39.25 -15.92 13.02
C GLU A 224 37.98 -15.52 12.22
N ASN A 225 37.51 -16.35 11.29
CA ASN A 225 36.36 -16.07 10.40
C ASN A 225 36.55 -14.82 9.54
N CYS A 226 37.74 -14.61 8.98
CA CYS A 226 37.92 -13.56 7.98
C CYS A 226 37.24 -13.91 6.65
N PRO A 227 36.76 -12.91 5.89
CA PRO A 227 36.08 -13.14 4.61
C PRO A 227 36.99 -13.86 3.61
N GLN A 228 36.48 -14.88 2.94
CA GLN A 228 37.25 -15.68 1.98
C GLN A 228 37.63 -14.87 0.74
N THR A 229 36.81 -13.88 0.37
CA THR A 229 37.12 -12.88 -0.67
C THR A 229 38.43 -12.14 -0.38
N VAL A 230 38.56 -11.60 0.83
CA VAL A 230 39.74 -10.83 1.25
C VAL A 230 40.99 -11.71 1.26
N LEU A 231 40.88 -12.93 1.79
CA LEU A 231 42.01 -13.88 1.82
C LEU A 231 42.53 -14.18 0.42
N ARG A 232 41.63 -14.40 -0.55
CA ARG A 232 42.03 -14.65 -1.95
C ARG A 232 42.77 -13.46 -2.57
N HIS A 233 42.36 -12.23 -2.27
CA HIS A 233 43.06 -11.03 -2.75
C HIS A 233 44.40 -10.81 -2.05
N LEU A 234 44.52 -11.17 -0.77
CA LEU A 234 45.80 -11.14 -0.05
C LEU A 234 46.81 -12.18 -0.57
N GLU A 235 46.32 -13.36 -0.98
CA GLU A 235 47.15 -14.39 -1.64
C GLU A 235 47.61 -13.95 -3.05
N LEU A 236 46.81 -13.14 -3.75
CA LEU A 236 47.07 -12.66 -5.10
C LEU A 236 47.72 -11.26 -5.15
N LEU A 237 48.38 -10.83 -4.08
CA LEU A 237 48.99 -9.49 -4.03
C LEU A 237 50.05 -9.29 -5.14
N PRO A 238 50.03 -8.14 -5.84
CA PRO A 238 51.02 -7.75 -6.82
C PRO A 238 52.41 -7.67 -6.22
N LYS A 239 53.42 -7.89 -7.06
CA LYS A 239 54.83 -7.74 -6.68
C LYS A 239 55.28 -6.28 -6.65
N GLU A 240 54.56 -5.39 -7.32
CA GLU A 240 54.86 -3.96 -7.38
C GLU A 240 54.45 -3.26 -6.08
N ASP A 241 55.37 -2.52 -5.47
CA ASP A 241 55.19 -1.94 -4.12
C ASP A 241 54.00 -0.97 -4.03
N ALA A 242 53.83 -0.07 -5.01
CA ALA A 242 52.73 0.89 -5.01
C ALA A 242 51.35 0.23 -5.21
N ALA A 243 51.26 -0.74 -6.13
CA ALA A 243 50.05 -1.50 -6.37
C ALA A 243 49.71 -2.41 -5.18
N ARG A 244 50.73 -3.01 -4.55
CA ARG A 244 50.59 -3.83 -3.34
C ARG A 244 50.09 -3.02 -2.15
N ASP A 245 50.60 -1.81 -1.96
CA ASP A 245 50.12 -0.88 -0.95
C ASP A 245 48.68 -0.45 -1.18
N ARG A 246 48.32 -0.15 -2.43
CA ARG A 246 46.94 0.20 -2.79
C ARG A 246 45.99 -0.97 -2.52
N GLN A 247 46.34 -2.16 -2.98
CA GLN A 247 45.51 -3.34 -2.80
C GLN A 247 45.41 -3.79 -1.35
N SER A 248 46.48 -3.69 -0.55
CA SER A 248 46.42 -4.04 0.88
C SER A 248 45.51 -3.10 1.68
N ARG A 249 45.51 -1.80 1.36
CA ARG A 249 44.57 -0.82 1.95
C ARG A 249 43.13 -1.12 1.53
N CYS A 250 42.89 -1.38 0.24
CA CYS A 250 41.57 -1.74 -0.26
C CYS A 250 41.07 -3.07 0.33
N ALA A 251 41.93 -4.07 0.51
CA ALA A 251 41.61 -5.35 1.11
C ALA A 251 41.22 -5.20 2.60
N TRP A 252 41.91 -4.34 3.34
CA TRP A 252 41.51 -4.00 4.71
C TRP A 252 40.15 -3.32 4.75
N TYR A 253 39.94 -2.32 3.88
CA TYR A 253 38.66 -1.61 3.81
C TYR A 253 37.50 -2.54 3.43
N LEU A 254 37.73 -3.47 2.50
CA LEU A 254 36.77 -4.51 2.16
C LEU A 254 36.44 -5.41 3.36
N SER A 255 37.46 -5.89 4.10
CA SER A 255 37.26 -6.67 5.33
C SER A 255 36.42 -5.90 6.36
N PHE A 256 36.70 -4.61 6.49
CA PHE A 256 35.96 -3.71 7.38
C PHE A 256 34.49 -3.56 6.94
N LEU A 257 34.21 -3.33 5.66
CA LEU A 257 32.83 -3.22 5.13
C LEU A 257 32.04 -4.52 5.29
N ILE A 258 32.68 -5.67 5.05
CA ILE A 258 32.03 -6.99 5.23
C ILE A 258 31.65 -7.18 6.70
N LYS A 259 32.59 -6.94 7.63
CA LYS A 259 32.32 -7.02 9.07
C LYS A 259 31.23 -6.03 9.51
N ALA A 260 31.22 -4.81 8.96
CA ALA A 260 30.18 -3.81 9.21
C ALA A 260 28.79 -4.32 8.81
N SER A 261 28.69 -4.99 7.67
CA SER A 261 27.43 -5.49 7.14
C SER A 261 26.81 -6.62 7.99
N LEU A 262 27.63 -7.36 8.73
CA LEU A 262 27.19 -8.48 9.57
C LEU A 262 26.68 -8.01 10.94
N GLN A 263 27.08 -6.81 11.39
CA GLN A 263 26.67 -6.26 12.69
C GLN A 263 25.30 -5.60 12.63
N LYS A 264 24.42 -5.92 13.60
CA LYS A 264 23.09 -5.30 13.71
C LYS A 264 23.15 -3.85 14.22
N ARG A 265 24.18 -3.52 15.01
CA ARG A 265 24.49 -2.18 15.50
C ARG A 265 25.97 -1.92 15.25
N LEU A 266 26.34 -0.77 14.67
CA LEU A 266 27.74 -0.46 14.38
C LEU A 266 28.42 -0.04 15.70
N SER A 267 28.97 -1.00 16.43
CA SER A 267 29.85 -0.74 17.56
C SER A 267 31.29 -0.95 17.09
N PHE A 268 31.87 0.08 16.46
CA PHE A 268 33.23 -0.03 15.95
C PHE A 268 34.27 0.18 17.06
N LYS A 269 34.86 -0.93 17.52
CA LYS A 269 36.19 -0.92 18.14
C LYS A 269 37.24 -1.02 17.03
N CYS A 270 37.41 0.03 16.22
CA CYS A 270 38.54 0.09 15.28
C CYS A 270 39.85 0.26 16.09
N GLU A 271 40.88 -0.52 15.78
CA GLU A 271 42.20 -0.39 16.41
C GLU A 271 42.88 0.94 16.08
N CYS A 272 42.46 1.60 15.00
CA CYS A 272 42.92 2.92 14.59
C CYS A 272 42.30 4.01 15.48
N LYS A 273 42.97 4.37 16.58
CA LYS A 273 42.49 5.36 17.56
C LYS A 273 42.19 6.75 16.96
N ARG A 274 42.84 7.15 15.86
CA ARG A 274 42.71 8.47 15.22
C ARG A 274 41.64 8.57 14.12
N ASN A 275 41.22 7.45 13.52
CA ASN A 275 40.45 7.46 12.26
C ASN A 275 39.03 6.88 12.42
N LYS A 276 38.61 6.58 13.66
CA LYS A 276 37.27 6.08 13.96
C LYS A 276 36.19 7.05 13.46
N GLU A 277 36.42 8.34 13.62
CA GLU A 277 35.43 9.38 13.30
C GLU A 277 35.31 9.61 11.80
N LEU A 278 36.41 9.60 11.04
CA LEU A 278 36.36 9.82 9.59
C LEU A 278 35.67 8.66 8.86
N ILE A 279 36.06 7.42 9.17
CA ILE A 279 35.49 6.23 8.52
C ILE A 279 34.02 6.04 8.92
N THR A 280 33.65 6.34 10.18
CA THR A 280 32.24 6.31 10.59
C THR A 280 31.45 7.45 9.97
N VAL A 281 31.99 8.66 9.84
CA VAL A 281 31.30 9.80 9.21
C VAL A 281 31.01 9.54 7.74
N SER A 282 31.94 8.96 6.98
CA SER A 282 31.74 8.63 5.57
C SER A 282 30.76 7.47 5.37
N LEU A 283 30.81 6.48 6.27
CA LEU A 283 29.74 5.49 6.38
C LEU A 283 28.41 6.19 6.71
N PHE A 284 28.31 7.01 7.75
CA PHE A 284 27.07 7.70 8.13
C PHE A 284 26.51 8.60 7.02
N ALA A 285 27.37 9.30 6.27
CA ALA A 285 27.02 10.08 5.10
C ALA A 285 26.51 9.20 3.94
N CYS A 286 27.13 8.04 3.73
CA CYS A 286 26.64 7.02 2.81
C CYS A 286 25.31 6.40 3.28
N LEU A 287 24.98 6.48 4.58
CA LEU A 287 23.93 5.67 5.20
C LEU A 287 22.69 6.47 5.66
N ASN A 288 22.68 7.81 5.53
CA ASN A 288 21.53 8.73 5.75
C ASN A 288 20.63 8.35 6.96
N SER A 289 21.21 7.82 8.04
CA SER A 289 20.44 7.28 9.16
C SER A 289 21.09 7.65 10.49
N LEU A 290 20.35 8.44 11.28
CA LEU A 290 20.66 8.79 12.66
C LEU A 290 20.61 7.58 13.61
N ARG A 291 20.07 6.44 13.15
CA ARG A 291 19.97 5.21 13.93
C ARG A 291 21.13 4.31 13.55
N ASN A 292 21.98 4.00 14.53
CA ASN A 292 23.14 3.10 14.44
C ASN A 292 22.74 1.62 14.24
N THR A 293 21.83 1.34 13.30
CA THR A 293 21.27 0.02 13.00
C THR A 293 21.34 -0.23 11.51
N VAL A 294 21.94 -1.34 11.11
CA VAL A 294 22.08 -1.72 9.70
C VAL A 294 20.77 -2.35 9.21
N SER A 295 19.99 -1.60 8.41
CA SER A 295 18.74 -2.08 7.81
C SER A 295 19.02 -3.05 6.64
N SER A 296 18.01 -3.80 6.19
CA SER A 296 18.17 -4.71 5.03
C SER A 296 18.61 -4.00 3.76
N SER A 297 18.05 -2.81 3.50
CA SER A 297 18.38 -2.01 2.32
C SER A 297 19.80 -1.42 2.41
N MET A 298 20.23 -1.10 3.64
CA MET A 298 21.59 -0.67 3.92
C MET A 298 22.63 -1.78 3.66
N ARG A 299 22.30 -3.04 3.97
CA ARG A 299 23.15 -4.18 3.60
C ARG A 299 23.34 -4.28 2.08
N ILE A 300 22.29 -4.03 1.30
CA ILE A 300 22.35 -4.04 -0.16
C ILE A 300 23.28 -2.93 -0.67
N LYS A 301 23.21 -1.72 -0.09
CA LYS A 301 24.11 -0.63 -0.43
C LYS A 301 25.58 -0.98 -0.17
N LEU A 302 25.88 -1.51 1.02
CA LEU A 302 27.23 -1.97 1.36
C LEU A 302 27.75 -3.04 0.39
N VAL A 303 26.88 -3.95 -0.07
CA VAL A 303 27.25 -4.97 -1.07
C VAL A 303 27.62 -4.33 -2.40
N ALA A 304 26.84 -3.36 -2.86
CA ALA A 304 27.12 -2.66 -4.12
C ALA A 304 28.45 -1.90 -4.04
N HIS A 305 28.74 -1.25 -2.90
CA HIS A 305 30.05 -0.63 -2.66
C HIS A 305 31.20 -1.66 -2.60
N CYS A 306 31.02 -2.79 -1.92
CA CYS A 306 32.01 -3.87 -1.89
C CYS A 306 32.29 -4.44 -3.30
N LEU A 307 31.25 -4.60 -4.11
CA LEU A 307 31.41 -5.06 -5.50
C LEU A 307 32.18 -4.04 -6.33
N ALA A 308 31.88 -2.75 -6.23
CA ALA A 308 32.60 -1.71 -6.94
C ALA A 308 34.09 -1.68 -6.54
N LEU A 309 34.40 -1.83 -5.25
CA LEU A 309 35.79 -1.95 -4.78
C LEU A 309 36.49 -3.21 -5.31
N LEU A 310 35.78 -4.35 -5.36
CA LEU A 310 36.32 -5.59 -5.92
C LEU A 310 36.66 -5.46 -7.40
N LEU A 311 35.84 -4.73 -8.17
CA LEU A 311 36.12 -4.46 -9.59
C LEU A 311 37.45 -3.69 -9.76
N HIS A 312 37.71 -2.70 -8.89
CA HIS A 312 38.98 -1.96 -8.88
C HIS A 312 40.19 -2.81 -8.46
N MET A 313 39.98 -3.83 -7.62
CA MET A 313 41.08 -4.71 -7.18
C MET A 313 41.36 -5.86 -8.16
N GLY A 314 40.36 -6.27 -8.97
CA GLY A 314 40.39 -7.49 -9.76
C GLY A 314 40.28 -7.27 -11.27
N ASP A 315 40.98 -6.28 -11.83
CA ASP A 315 40.99 -5.95 -13.26
C ASP A 315 39.56 -5.91 -13.87
N GLN A 316 38.62 -5.24 -13.18
CA GLN A 316 37.21 -5.14 -13.57
C GLN A 316 36.43 -6.46 -13.57
N THR A 317 36.91 -7.45 -12.80
CA THR A 317 36.25 -8.73 -12.54
C THR A 317 36.06 -8.97 -11.04
N ALA A 318 34.94 -9.58 -10.67
CA ALA A 318 34.61 -9.87 -9.29
C ALA A 318 33.91 -11.24 -9.15
N ASN A 319 34.29 -12.00 -8.12
CA ASN A 319 33.67 -13.30 -7.84
C ASN A 319 32.45 -13.14 -6.92
N LEU A 320 31.25 -13.31 -7.48
CA LEU A 320 29.99 -13.20 -6.75
C LEU A 320 29.78 -14.35 -5.77
N THR A 321 30.33 -15.54 -6.06
CA THR A 321 30.14 -16.72 -5.22
C THR A 321 30.85 -16.62 -3.88
N LEU A 322 32.01 -15.97 -3.83
CA LEU A 322 32.71 -15.75 -2.58
C LEU A 322 32.04 -14.62 -1.78
N LEU A 323 31.67 -13.53 -2.45
CA LEU A 323 31.11 -12.36 -1.77
C LEU A 323 29.75 -12.63 -1.13
N HIS A 324 28.85 -13.39 -1.77
CA HIS A 324 27.52 -13.64 -1.18
C HIS A 324 27.61 -14.52 0.07
N ARG A 325 28.56 -15.46 0.11
CA ARG A 325 28.85 -16.29 1.29
C ARG A 325 29.35 -15.42 2.44
N ASP A 326 30.32 -14.55 2.17
CA ASP A 326 30.92 -13.66 3.17
C ASP A 326 29.92 -12.64 3.75
N MET A 327 29.01 -12.11 2.92
CA MET A 327 28.00 -11.12 3.34
C MET A 327 26.73 -11.76 3.95
N GLY A 328 26.55 -13.08 3.81
CA GLY A 328 25.36 -13.81 4.25
C GLY A 328 24.09 -13.42 3.48
N ILE A 329 24.21 -13.21 2.15
CA ILE A 329 23.11 -12.80 1.27
C ILE A 329 22.76 -13.95 0.33
N SER A 330 21.47 -14.11 0.03
CA SER A 330 21.02 -15.09 -0.97
C SER A 330 21.61 -14.77 -2.34
N ASP A 331 22.12 -15.78 -3.03
CA ASP A 331 22.68 -15.70 -4.39
C ASP A 331 21.75 -14.96 -5.39
N ALA A 332 20.43 -15.16 -5.31
CA ALA A 332 19.46 -14.44 -6.14
C ALA A 332 19.52 -12.91 -5.96
N LYS A 333 19.61 -12.43 -4.73
CA LYS A 333 19.74 -10.99 -4.43
C LYS A 333 21.10 -10.45 -4.86
N MET A 334 22.17 -11.23 -4.73
CA MET A 334 23.49 -10.83 -5.22
C MET A 334 23.47 -10.62 -6.74
N LEU A 335 22.81 -11.51 -7.47
CA LEU A 335 22.60 -11.36 -8.92
C LEU A 335 21.74 -10.15 -9.26
N GLU A 336 20.69 -9.86 -8.49
CA GLU A 336 19.86 -8.66 -8.67
C GLU A 336 20.69 -7.39 -8.51
N VAL A 337 21.58 -7.32 -7.51
CA VAL A 337 22.49 -6.18 -7.31
C VAL A 337 23.51 -6.06 -8.44
N ALA A 338 24.13 -7.16 -8.86
CA ALA A 338 25.07 -7.16 -9.97
C ALA A 338 24.41 -6.71 -11.30
N LYS A 339 23.16 -7.13 -11.53
CA LYS A 339 22.36 -6.67 -12.67
C LYS A 339 21.97 -5.20 -12.56
N ALA A 340 21.62 -4.73 -11.37
CA ALA A 340 21.28 -3.32 -11.15
C ALA A 340 22.48 -2.39 -11.38
N MET A 341 23.70 -2.87 -11.13
CA MET A 341 24.96 -2.17 -11.49
C MET A 341 25.33 -2.31 -12.98
N GLY A 342 24.56 -3.03 -13.79
CA GLY A 342 24.85 -3.22 -15.21
C GLY A 342 26.03 -4.16 -15.51
N LEU A 343 26.43 -5.01 -14.55
CA LEU A 343 27.55 -5.93 -14.73
C LEU A 343 27.16 -7.11 -15.65
N THR A 344 28.10 -7.50 -16.51
CA THR A 344 28.02 -8.74 -17.28
C THR A 344 28.22 -9.95 -16.37
N LEU A 345 27.31 -10.92 -16.42
CA LEU A 345 27.38 -12.13 -15.60
C LEU A 345 27.95 -13.28 -16.42
N SER A 346 29.06 -13.87 -15.97
CA SER A 346 29.65 -15.07 -16.55
C SER A 346 29.68 -16.22 -15.54
N ARG A 347 29.64 -17.46 -16.05
CA ARG A 347 29.83 -18.67 -15.25
C ARG A 347 31.20 -19.23 -15.59
N GLN A 348 32.05 -19.34 -14.59
CA GLN A 348 33.30 -20.07 -14.69
C GLN A 348 33.15 -21.40 -13.98
N SER A 349 33.12 -22.49 -14.75
CA SER A 349 33.37 -23.82 -14.21
C SER A 349 34.87 -23.93 -13.93
N ALA A 350 35.26 -24.07 -12.67
CA ALA A 350 36.65 -24.39 -12.34
C ALA A 350 36.96 -25.81 -12.85
N HIS A 351 37.53 -25.93 -14.05
CA HIS A 351 38.25 -27.11 -14.48
C HIS A 351 39.73 -26.93 -14.12
N SER A 352 40.01 -26.83 -12.82
CA SER A 352 41.38 -27.04 -12.35
C SER A 352 41.62 -28.55 -12.33
N ARG A 353 42.43 -29.03 -13.28
CA ARG A 353 43.15 -30.30 -13.17
C ARG A 353 43.75 -30.39 -11.77
N GLU A 354 43.58 -31.54 -11.12
CA GLU A 354 44.15 -31.89 -9.81
C GLU A 354 43.41 -31.36 -8.58
N GLN A 355 42.19 -31.86 -8.34
CA GLN A 355 41.81 -32.56 -7.10
C GLN A 355 40.30 -32.88 -7.13
N ALA A 356 39.97 -34.15 -6.96
CA ALA A 356 38.61 -34.65 -6.98
C ALA A 356 37.81 -34.16 -5.77
N GLY A 357 36.59 -33.67 -6.01
CA GLY A 357 35.53 -33.66 -5.00
C GLY A 357 34.84 -32.33 -4.68
N THR A 358 34.45 -31.52 -5.67
CA THR A 358 33.19 -30.73 -5.76
C THR A 358 33.37 -29.68 -6.86
N GLN A 359 32.59 -29.76 -7.94
CA GLN A 359 32.58 -28.69 -8.95
C GLN A 359 31.86 -27.48 -8.34
N GLU A 360 32.58 -26.57 -7.69
CA GLU A 360 32.00 -25.27 -7.36
C GLU A 360 31.95 -24.41 -8.63
N GLU A 361 30.74 -24.27 -9.19
CA GLU A 361 30.50 -23.28 -10.25
C GLU A 361 30.64 -21.87 -9.67
N HIS A 362 31.72 -21.18 -10.04
CA HIS A 362 31.91 -19.79 -9.63
C HIS A 362 31.20 -18.86 -10.62
N ARG A 363 30.29 -18.04 -10.09
CA ARG A 363 29.68 -16.94 -10.85
C ARG A 363 30.58 -15.72 -10.75
N MET A 364 30.99 -15.23 -11.91
CA MET A 364 31.84 -14.06 -12.05
C MET A 364 31.01 -12.91 -12.60
N ALA A 365 31.31 -11.71 -12.14
CA ALA A 365 30.81 -10.47 -12.72
C ALA A 365 31.99 -9.74 -13.36
N SER A 366 31.78 -9.22 -14.56
CA SER A 366 32.74 -8.35 -15.24
C SER A 366 32.08 -7.05 -15.66
N LEU A 367 32.83 -5.95 -15.58
CA LEU A 367 32.39 -4.66 -16.07
C LEU A 367 32.87 -4.49 -17.52
N VAL A 368 31.94 -4.43 -18.46
CA VAL A 368 32.20 -4.26 -19.90
C VAL A 368 31.34 -3.11 -20.40
N LEU A 369 31.93 -2.20 -21.17
CA LEU A 369 31.21 -1.09 -21.80
C LEU A 369 30.69 -1.51 -23.19
N PRO A 370 29.48 -1.09 -23.59
CA PRO A 370 28.49 -0.31 -22.84
C PRO A 370 27.78 -1.14 -21.74
N LEU A 371 27.31 -0.46 -20.68
CA LEU A 371 26.65 -1.13 -19.55
C LEU A 371 25.41 -1.92 -19.98
N VAL A 372 25.28 -3.14 -19.46
CA VAL A 372 24.15 -4.01 -19.79
C VAL A 372 22.91 -3.55 -19.03
N HIS A 373 21.91 -3.10 -19.76
CA HIS A 373 20.61 -2.75 -19.19
C HIS A 373 19.76 -4.00 -19.04
N TYR A 374 19.65 -4.52 -17.82
CA TYR A 374 18.74 -5.62 -17.52
C TYR A 374 17.36 -5.06 -17.21
N GLU A 375 16.36 -5.42 -18.02
CA GLU A 375 14.97 -5.09 -17.71
C GLU A 375 14.57 -5.69 -16.36
N GLN A 376 14.20 -4.84 -15.41
CA GLN A 376 13.57 -5.31 -14.18
C GLN A 376 12.23 -5.93 -14.55
N ARG A 377 12.13 -7.26 -14.46
CA ARG A 377 10.83 -7.93 -14.48
C ARG A 377 10.05 -7.46 -13.26
N MET A 378 9.19 -6.46 -13.46
CA MET A 378 8.22 -6.00 -12.47
C MET A 378 7.57 -7.22 -11.82
N GLY A 379 7.94 -7.47 -10.56
CA GLY A 379 7.57 -8.69 -9.87
C GLY A 379 6.07 -8.85 -9.95
N ARG A 380 5.61 -10.00 -10.50
CA ARG A 380 4.18 -10.36 -10.49
C ARG A 380 3.69 -10.18 -9.06
N ARG A 381 2.93 -9.11 -8.80
CA ARG A 381 2.24 -8.89 -7.54
C ARG A 381 1.53 -10.19 -7.22
N LYS A 382 2.00 -10.92 -6.20
CA LYS A 382 1.32 -12.13 -5.73
C LYS A 382 -0.10 -11.71 -5.43
N ARG A 383 -1.06 -12.15 -6.26
CA ARG A 383 -2.48 -11.93 -6.02
C ARG A 383 -2.74 -12.41 -4.60
N LYS A 384 -3.02 -11.47 -3.70
CA LYS A 384 -3.49 -11.76 -2.35
C LYS A 384 -4.73 -12.63 -2.54
N ARG A 385 -4.69 -13.90 -2.11
CA ARG A 385 -5.89 -14.73 -2.07
C ARG A 385 -6.86 -14.02 -1.13
N MET A 386 -7.93 -13.48 -1.69
CA MET A 386 -9.10 -13.09 -0.91
C MET A 386 -9.76 -14.39 -0.48
N ASN A 387 -9.73 -14.68 0.81
CA ASN A 387 -10.63 -15.64 1.43
C ASN A 387 -11.79 -14.87 2.05
#